data_AF-A0A846WWH2-F1
#
_entry.id   AF-A0A846WWH2-F1
#
_cell.length_a   1.000
_cell.length_b   1.000
_cell.length_c   1.000
_cell.angle_alpha   90.00
_cell.angle_beta   90.00
_cell.angle_gamma   90.00
#
_symmetry.space_group_name_H-M   'P 1'
#
loop_
_entity.id
_entity.type
_entity.pdbx_description
1 polymer ?
#
loop_
_entity_poly.entity_id
_entity_poly.type
_entity_poly.pdbx_seq_one_letter_code
_entity_poly.pdbx_strand_id
1 'polypeptide(L)'
;MTIDLPPAPAPDAAGDLVTGFPFPFPEDRYRYSTNVEPAGTPSVTAAGQWGAAVVDIDAEYHHELDARAAVLASDPTRHAVLPHMVPAAWDAMLTLMRELALAYPDHMHLTATGPDTWQWRNDLLGVEADFRYGDQATLGEEPLRYITSQVQEDVALLDQRDEQLFVDAGVITFAADWSFGFDVGMSFLEIHGPVPRVKKMGVITRAHEFLKRLQPHQPYRRTNWTLTIGRRLDVSTEIYPEWGPDRETIAHVDDTEFGALVHLRVEVQHLIRLPDSGALMFLIRTYMLPLEQLAGVEPWRRRAADVLAELPADMADYKGIIKYKDRAAQWLRDAAPTPPSPEPHPGLPRWPATPPEVNVEAAAFLIVSIGGDPSAAQTARTWVAKASESGATRLVVLDTLTDADDVATLRRALDESVTGTRVMITGGQFDVMTALAVARAAGAIADELSAHVTSTDDLPVYCAHCHTTSRILARPGETVDCPGCSMRIEIHEHHSATRGSFLASAADAGELS
;
A
#
# COMPACT_ATOMS: atom_id res chain seq x y z
N MET A 1 -24.42 25.34 1.51
CA MET A 1 -23.29 25.56 2.44
C MET A 1 -22.25 24.55 2.02
N THR A 2 -21.35 24.95 1.13
CA THR A 2 -20.29 24.11 0.57
C THR A 2 -19.27 23.91 1.68
N ILE A 3 -19.12 22.68 2.15
CA ILE A 3 -18.03 22.30 3.04
C ILE A 3 -16.84 22.05 2.11
N ASP A 4 -15.86 22.94 2.13
CA ASP A 4 -14.54 22.68 1.53
C ASP A 4 -13.93 21.51 2.31
N LEU A 5 -13.97 20.32 1.72
CA LEU A 5 -13.19 19.18 2.18
C LEU A 5 -11.76 19.38 1.67
N PRO A 6 -10.72 19.21 2.50
CA PRO A 6 -9.35 19.24 2.03
C PRO A 6 -9.15 18.11 0.99
N PRO A 7 -8.35 18.34 -0.07
CA PRO A 7 -8.07 17.31 -1.07
C PRO A 7 -7.43 16.09 -0.41
N ALA A 8 -7.79 14.89 -0.88
CA ALA A 8 -7.14 13.65 -0.46
C ALA A 8 -5.64 13.70 -0.83
N PRO A 9 -4.76 13.07 -0.03
CA PRO A 9 -3.34 12.99 -0.38
C PRO A 9 -3.14 12.30 -1.74
N ALA A 10 -2.10 12.69 -2.47
CA ALA A 10 -1.81 12.19 -3.81
C ALA A 10 -1.57 10.65 -3.79
N PRO A 11 -2.20 9.89 -4.71
CA PRO A 11 -2.17 8.43 -4.72
C PRO A 11 -0.81 7.80 -5.09
N ASP A 12 0.15 8.57 -5.63
CA ASP A 12 1.47 8.08 -6.07
C ASP A 12 2.65 8.49 -5.16
N ALA A 13 2.41 9.23 -4.08
CA ALA A 13 3.42 9.27 -3.03
C ALA A 13 3.37 7.90 -2.35
N ALA A 14 4.49 7.18 -2.28
CA ALA A 14 4.65 6.00 -1.42
C ALA A 14 4.34 6.40 0.03
N GLY A 15 3.05 6.43 0.32
CA GLY A 15 2.46 6.94 1.54
C GLY A 15 2.55 5.84 2.56
N ASP A 16 2.93 6.22 3.77
CA ASP A 16 2.90 5.31 4.88
C ASP A 16 1.45 4.84 5.12
N LEU A 17 1.15 3.58 4.74
CA LEU A 17 -0.16 2.94 4.93
C LEU A 17 -0.63 3.05 6.39
N VAL A 18 0.30 3.19 7.34
CA VAL A 18 0.00 3.42 8.76
C VAL A 18 -0.78 4.73 8.96
N THR A 19 -0.41 5.82 8.28
CA THR A 19 -1.04 7.15 8.51
C THR A 19 -2.52 7.19 8.09
N GLY A 20 -2.87 6.49 7.01
CA GLY A 20 -4.23 6.35 6.50
C GLY A 20 -5.00 5.16 7.06
N PHE A 21 -4.38 4.33 7.91
CA PHE A 21 -4.99 3.08 8.35
C PHE A 21 -6.22 3.31 9.25
N PRO A 22 -7.38 2.73 8.93
CA PRO A 22 -8.62 2.94 9.67
C PRO A 22 -8.71 2.06 10.92
N PHE A 23 -7.82 2.29 11.90
CA PHE A 23 -7.75 1.47 13.11
C PHE A 23 -9.13 1.33 13.80
N PRO A 24 -9.68 0.11 13.94
CA PRO A 24 -11.12 -0.10 14.11
C PRO A 24 -11.59 -0.13 15.57
N PHE A 25 -10.67 0.02 16.53
CA PHE A 25 -10.95 -0.16 17.96
C PHE A 25 -11.08 1.19 18.67
N PRO A 26 -12.30 1.66 18.97
CA PRO A 26 -12.49 2.86 19.79
C PRO A 26 -12.25 2.59 21.29
N GLU A 27 -12.43 1.35 21.73
CA GLU A 27 -12.31 0.90 23.12
C GLU A 27 -11.41 -0.34 23.22
N ASP A 28 -10.94 -0.66 24.42
CA ASP A 28 -10.07 -1.81 24.69
C ASP A 28 -10.82 -3.16 24.72
N ARG A 29 -12.12 -3.14 24.37
CA ARG A 29 -12.99 -4.31 24.23
C ARG A 29 -13.84 -4.18 22.98
N TYR A 30 -14.07 -5.29 22.29
CA TYR A 30 -14.89 -5.31 21.08
C TYR A 30 -16.19 -6.09 21.29
N ARG A 31 -17.33 -5.48 20.90
CA ARG A 31 -18.64 -6.11 20.83
C ARG A 31 -19.36 -5.63 19.57
N TYR A 32 -20.25 -6.46 19.03
CA TYR A 32 -21.11 -6.02 17.94
C TYR A 32 -22.05 -4.90 18.40
N SER A 33 -22.07 -3.83 17.62
CA SER A 33 -22.98 -2.69 17.79
C SER A 33 -23.44 -2.21 16.41
N THR A 34 -24.44 -1.33 16.38
CA THR A 34 -24.78 -0.59 15.16
C THR A 34 -23.79 0.57 15.01
N ASN A 35 -22.55 0.26 14.59
CA ASN A 35 -21.45 1.23 14.47
C ASN A 35 -21.51 2.03 13.17
N VAL A 36 -22.66 2.65 12.90
CA VAL A 36 -22.92 3.38 11.66
C VAL A 36 -22.89 4.89 11.92
N GLU A 37 -22.15 5.63 11.10
CA GLU A 37 -21.98 7.09 11.19
C GLU A 37 -22.08 7.75 9.80
N PRO A 38 -22.38 9.05 9.70
CA PRO A 38 -22.32 9.76 8.42
C PRO A 38 -20.91 9.65 7.79
N ALA A 39 -20.85 9.43 6.49
CA ALA A 39 -19.59 9.40 5.74
C ALA A 39 -19.09 10.82 5.39
N GLY A 40 -17.85 10.92 4.88
CA GLY A 40 -17.22 12.17 4.45
C GLY A 40 -16.69 13.07 5.58
N THR A 41 -16.77 12.62 6.84
CA THR A 41 -16.11 13.30 7.97
C THR A 41 -14.80 12.58 8.29
N PRO A 42 -13.64 13.24 8.29
CA PRO A 42 -12.39 12.59 8.65
C PRO A 42 -12.39 12.05 10.08
N SER A 43 -11.83 10.86 10.27
CA SER A 43 -11.59 10.23 11.57
C SER A 43 -10.10 10.31 11.93
N VAL A 44 -9.77 10.95 13.05
CA VAL A 44 -8.40 11.09 13.55
C VAL A 44 -8.00 9.85 14.36
N THR A 45 -6.79 9.37 14.12
CA THR A 45 -6.18 8.22 14.81
C THR A 45 -4.86 8.63 15.46
N ALA A 46 -4.20 7.68 16.14
CA ALA A 46 -2.89 7.94 16.76
C ALA A 46 -1.76 8.13 15.74
N ALA A 47 -1.93 7.67 14.49
CA ALA A 47 -0.92 7.75 13.44
C ALA A 47 -1.27 8.72 12.31
N GLY A 48 -2.50 9.23 12.25
CA GLY A 48 -2.94 10.11 11.18
C GLY A 48 -4.45 10.26 11.13
N GLN A 49 -5.02 10.16 9.94
CA GLN A 49 -6.46 10.32 9.73
C GLN A 49 -6.91 9.55 8.48
N TRP A 50 -8.20 9.19 8.45
CA TRP A 50 -8.81 8.51 7.30
C TRP A 50 -10.25 8.97 7.09
N GLY A 51 -10.86 8.61 5.96
CA GLY A 51 -12.29 8.79 5.72
C GLY A 51 -12.72 10.21 5.35
N ALA A 52 -11.82 11.00 4.77
CA ALA A 52 -12.19 12.28 4.16
C ALA A 52 -13.01 12.08 2.87
N ALA A 53 -12.69 11.05 2.09
CA ALA A 53 -13.40 10.66 0.88
C ALA A 53 -14.32 9.44 1.12
N VAL A 54 -15.34 9.28 0.28
CA VAL A 54 -16.21 8.09 0.25
C VAL A 54 -15.55 6.96 -0.53
N VAL A 55 -14.92 7.28 -1.65
CA VAL A 55 -14.09 6.36 -2.43
C VAL A 55 -12.64 6.77 -2.19
N ASP A 56 -11.87 5.88 -1.57
CA ASP A 56 -10.53 6.18 -1.07
C ASP A 56 -9.49 5.31 -1.78
N ILE A 57 -8.55 6.00 -2.42
CA ILE A 57 -7.41 5.45 -3.12
C ILE A 57 -6.14 5.67 -2.30
N ASP A 58 -5.35 4.62 -2.11
CA ASP A 58 -4.05 4.66 -1.46
C ASP A 58 -2.91 4.20 -2.39
N ALA A 59 -1.70 4.11 -1.85
CA ALA A 59 -0.51 3.70 -2.59
C ALA A 59 -0.58 2.26 -3.17
N GLU A 60 -1.59 1.46 -2.79
CA GLU A 60 -1.79 0.10 -3.28
C GLU A 60 -2.75 0.04 -4.48
N TYR A 61 -3.22 1.19 -4.99
CA TYR A 61 -4.23 1.30 -6.05
C TYR A 61 -4.02 0.33 -7.22
N HIS A 62 -2.88 0.42 -7.91
CA HIS A 62 -2.58 -0.43 -9.05
C HIS A 62 -2.48 -1.91 -8.66
N HIS A 63 -1.86 -2.21 -7.53
CA HIS A 63 -1.68 -3.57 -7.04
C HIS A 63 -3.03 -4.26 -6.79
N GLU A 64 -3.96 -3.56 -6.12
CA GLU A 64 -5.28 -4.12 -5.83
C GLU A 64 -6.14 -4.24 -7.09
N LEU A 65 -6.05 -3.31 -8.04
CA LEU A 65 -6.75 -3.44 -9.32
C LEU A 65 -6.26 -4.64 -10.15
N ASP A 66 -4.94 -4.87 -10.18
CA ASP A 66 -4.35 -6.04 -10.82
C ASP A 66 -4.79 -7.34 -10.13
N ALA A 67 -4.82 -7.35 -8.80
CA ALA A 67 -5.30 -8.50 -8.03
C ALA A 67 -6.77 -8.82 -8.34
N ARG A 68 -7.63 -7.79 -8.42
CA ARG A 68 -9.04 -7.94 -8.83
C ARG A 68 -9.16 -8.50 -10.24
N ALA A 69 -8.39 -7.97 -11.19
CA ALA A 69 -8.40 -8.44 -12.58
C ALA A 69 -8.00 -9.93 -12.66
N ALA A 70 -6.97 -10.34 -11.91
CA ALA A 70 -6.53 -11.72 -11.83
C ALA A 70 -7.62 -12.65 -11.24
N VAL A 71 -8.26 -12.23 -10.14
CA VAL A 71 -9.37 -12.98 -9.53
C VAL A 71 -10.52 -13.16 -10.53
N LEU A 72 -10.99 -12.08 -11.16
CA LEU A 72 -12.09 -12.13 -12.13
C LEU A 72 -11.76 -12.97 -13.38
N ALA A 73 -10.49 -12.98 -13.80
CA ALA A 73 -10.04 -13.82 -14.91
C ALA A 73 -10.07 -15.31 -14.54
N SER A 74 -9.70 -15.65 -13.30
CA SER A 74 -9.69 -17.02 -12.80
C SER A 74 -11.09 -17.54 -12.43
N ASP A 75 -11.93 -16.67 -11.89
CA ASP A 75 -13.27 -16.98 -11.40
C ASP A 75 -14.25 -15.85 -11.74
N PRO A 76 -14.94 -15.96 -12.89
CA PRO A 76 -15.93 -14.97 -13.30
C PRO A 76 -17.17 -14.90 -12.39
N THR A 77 -17.39 -15.88 -11.49
CA THR A 77 -18.57 -15.89 -10.60
C THR A 77 -18.51 -14.80 -9.52
N ARG A 78 -17.34 -14.16 -9.37
CA ARG A 78 -17.13 -12.99 -8.50
C ARG A 78 -17.82 -11.72 -9.02
N HIS A 79 -18.32 -11.74 -10.25
CA HIS A 79 -19.15 -10.69 -10.84
C HIS A 79 -20.52 -11.25 -11.20
N ALA A 80 -21.57 -10.55 -10.81
CA ALA A 80 -22.93 -10.87 -11.20
C ALA A 80 -23.75 -9.58 -11.27
N VAL A 81 -24.57 -9.44 -12.31
CA VAL A 81 -25.58 -8.38 -12.41
C VAL A 81 -26.85 -9.02 -12.95
N LEU A 82 -27.86 -9.20 -12.09
CA LEU A 82 -29.15 -9.71 -12.55
C LEU A 82 -29.80 -8.71 -13.53
N PRO A 83 -30.61 -9.17 -14.50
CA PRO A 83 -31.09 -8.30 -15.58
C PRO A 83 -31.83 -7.03 -15.13
N HIS A 84 -32.57 -7.09 -14.01
CA HIS A 84 -33.26 -5.91 -13.45
C HIS A 84 -32.33 -4.91 -12.76
N MET A 85 -31.10 -5.30 -12.46
CA MET A 85 -30.10 -4.46 -11.79
C MET A 85 -29.22 -3.64 -12.75
N VAL A 86 -29.38 -3.81 -14.07
CA VAL A 86 -28.62 -3.01 -15.06
C VAL A 86 -28.75 -1.49 -14.84
N PRO A 87 -29.94 -0.92 -14.54
CA PRO A 87 -30.03 0.50 -14.18
C PRO A 87 -29.23 0.88 -12.93
N ALA A 88 -29.20 0.01 -11.91
CA ALA A 88 -28.42 0.24 -10.70
C ALA A 88 -26.91 0.17 -10.95
N ALA A 89 -26.45 -0.68 -11.88
CA ALA A 89 -25.05 -0.74 -12.29
C ALA A 89 -24.59 0.56 -12.97
N TRP A 90 -25.42 1.13 -13.85
CA TRP A 90 -25.16 2.45 -14.45
C TRP A 90 -25.09 3.57 -13.40
N ASP A 91 -26.06 3.58 -12.50
CA ASP A 91 -26.17 4.58 -11.42
C ASP A 91 -24.97 4.49 -10.44
N ALA A 92 -24.58 3.26 -10.06
CA ALA A 92 -23.38 3.00 -9.28
C ALA A 92 -22.11 3.51 -9.98
N MET A 93 -21.93 3.20 -11.27
CA MET A 93 -20.78 3.66 -12.04
C MET A 93 -20.68 5.18 -12.08
N LEU A 94 -21.77 5.87 -12.43
CA LEU A 94 -21.77 7.32 -12.51
C LEU A 94 -21.58 7.96 -11.12
N THR A 95 -22.13 7.36 -10.07
CA THR A 95 -21.91 7.79 -8.69
C THR A 95 -20.44 7.66 -8.30
N LEU A 96 -19.80 6.52 -8.54
CA LEU A 96 -18.39 6.30 -8.24
C LEU A 96 -17.46 7.23 -9.03
N MET A 97 -17.73 7.46 -10.32
CA MET A 97 -16.98 8.44 -11.13
C MET A 97 -17.06 9.86 -10.53
N ARG A 98 -18.23 10.25 -10.02
CA ARG A 98 -18.40 11.56 -9.35
C ARG A 98 -17.61 11.64 -8.05
N GLU A 99 -17.65 10.60 -7.22
CA GLU A 99 -16.90 10.54 -5.96
C GLU A 99 -15.39 10.60 -6.24
N LEU A 100 -14.91 9.84 -7.22
CA LEU A 100 -13.51 9.83 -7.65
C LEU A 100 -13.06 11.21 -8.19
N ALA A 101 -13.84 11.82 -9.09
CA ALA A 101 -13.51 13.14 -9.63
C ALA A 101 -13.56 14.25 -8.57
N LEU A 102 -14.38 14.08 -7.52
CA LEU A 102 -14.43 15.01 -6.40
C LEU A 102 -13.23 14.83 -5.46
N ALA A 103 -12.86 13.60 -5.15
CA ALA A 103 -11.77 13.27 -4.24
C ALA A 103 -10.38 13.51 -4.86
N TYR A 104 -10.24 13.26 -6.17
CA TYR A 104 -8.98 13.31 -6.91
C TYR A 104 -9.09 14.21 -8.17
N PRO A 105 -9.41 15.51 -8.03
CA PRO A 105 -9.73 16.39 -9.14
C PRO A 105 -8.55 16.68 -10.08
N ASP A 106 -7.32 16.45 -9.65
CA ASP A 106 -6.10 16.61 -10.47
C ASP A 106 -5.82 15.40 -11.37
N HIS A 107 -6.47 14.26 -11.13
CA HIS A 107 -6.19 12.99 -11.81
C HIS A 107 -7.42 12.37 -12.47
N MET A 108 -8.62 12.70 -11.98
CA MET A 108 -9.85 12.05 -12.41
C MET A 108 -10.90 13.10 -12.76
N HIS A 109 -11.49 12.95 -13.94
CA HIS A 109 -12.39 13.94 -14.50
C HIS A 109 -13.63 13.28 -15.09
N LEU A 110 -14.79 13.82 -14.71
CA LEU A 110 -16.07 13.47 -15.30
C LEU A 110 -16.71 14.73 -15.88
N THR A 111 -16.85 14.78 -17.21
CA THR A 111 -17.39 15.94 -17.93
C THR A 111 -18.67 15.56 -18.66
N ALA A 112 -19.75 16.32 -18.46
CA ALA A 112 -20.94 16.18 -19.28
C ALA A 112 -20.71 16.82 -20.66
N THR A 113 -20.84 16.03 -21.73
CA THR A 113 -20.69 16.46 -23.13
C THR A 113 -22.03 16.67 -23.84
N GLY A 114 -23.14 16.31 -23.18
CA GLY A 114 -24.52 16.42 -23.68
C GLY A 114 -25.52 16.00 -22.59
N PRO A 115 -26.83 15.84 -22.91
CA PRO A 115 -27.85 15.51 -21.91
C PRO A 115 -27.61 14.20 -21.15
N ASP A 116 -27.21 13.15 -21.86
CA ASP A 116 -26.92 11.81 -21.30
C ASP A 116 -25.53 11.31 -21.67
N THR A 117 -24.67 12.18 -22.22
CA THR A 117 -23.34 11.81 -22.70
C THR A 117 -22.25 12.39 -21.82
N TRP A 118 -21.26 11.57 -21.53
CA TRP A 118 -20.22 11.84 -20.55
C TRP A 118 -18.86 11.47 -21.14
N GLN A 119 -17.85 12.26 -20.79
CA GLN A 119 -16.44 11.91 -20.95
C GLN A 119 -15.86 11.62 -19.56
N TRP A 120 -15.34 10.42 -19.38
CA TRP A 120 -14.61 10.00 -18.19
C TRP A 120 -13.12 9.92 -18.51
N ARG A 121 -12.29 10.47 -17.63
CA ARG A 121 -10.83 10.36 -17.70
C ARG A 121 -10.27 9.98 -16.34
N ASN A 122 -9.44 8.96 -16.29
CA ASN A 122 -8.64 8.56 -15.14
C ASN A 122 -7.16 8.52 -15.56
N ASP A 123 -6.43 9.57 -15.21
CA ASP A 123 -5.04 9.79 -15.65
C ASP A 123 -4.08 8.79 -15.02
N LEU A 124 -4.39 8.24 -13.84
CA LEU A 124 -3.56 7.24 -13.16
C LEU A 124 -3.53 5.92 -13.94
N LEU A 125 -4.66 5.55 -14.57
CA LEU A 125 -4.78 4.31 -15.34
C LEU A 125 -4.65 4.51 -16.85
N GLY A 126 -4.49 5.76 -17.31
CA GLY A 126 -4.53 6.09 -18.74
C GLY A 126 -5.87 5.75 -19.40
N VAL A 127 -6.97 5.80 -18.63
CA VAL A 127 -8.31 5.49 -19.12
C VAL A 127 -8.99 6.76 -19.60
N GLU A 128 -9.51 6.73 -20.82
CA GLU A 128 -10.40 7.75 -21.38
C GLU A 128 -11.57 7.07 -22.08
N ALA A 129 -12.80 7.48 -21.74
CA ALA A 129 -14.00 6.91 -22.33
C ALA A 129 -15.09 7.97 -22.52
N ASP A 130 -15.61 8.04 -23.75
CA ASP A 130 -16.86 8.72 -24.07
C ASP A 130 -18.00 7.70 -24.05
N PHE A 131 -19.03 7.94 -23.23
CA PHE A 131 -20.16 7.04 -23.13
C PHE A 131 -21.49 7.79 -23.04
N ARG A 132 -22.56 7.09 -23.40
CA ARG A 132 -23.95 7.51 -23.16
C ARG A 132 -24.51 6.69 -22.01
N TYR A 133 -24.98 7.36 -20.96
CA TYR A 133 -25.60 6.72 -19.80
C TYR A 133 -26.78 5.85 -20.22
N GLY A 134 -26.78 4.59 -19.77
CA GLY A 134 -27.79 3.59 -20.12
C GLY A 134 -27.57 2.86 -21.45
N ASP A 135 -26.56 3.22 -22.25
CA ASP A 135 -26.25 2.58 -23.53
C ASP A 135 -24.91 1.84 -23.48
N GLN A 136 -24.96 0.54 -23.19
CA GLN A 136 -23.77 -0.31 -23.02
C GLN A 136 -22.92 -0.39 -24.29
N ALA A 137 -23.51 -0.21 -25.48
CA ALA A 137 -22.76 -0.25 -26.73
C ALA A 137 -21.73 0.88 -26.83
N THR A 138 -21.94 1.99 -26.11
CA THR A 138 -21.00 3.13 -26.08
C THR A 138 -19.87 2.95 -25.07
N LEU A 139 -20.08 2.17 -24.00
CA LEU A 139 -19.07 1.89 -22.98
C LEU A 139 -18.17 0.70 -23.37
N GLY A 140 -18.71 -0.27 -24.12
CA GLY A 140 -17.99 -1.46 -24.56
C GLY A 140 -17.91 -2.60 -23.53
N GLU A 141 -18.33 -2.34 -22.29
CA GLU A 141 -18.34 -3.30 -21.19
C GLU A 141 -19.57 -3.10 -20.29
N GLU A 142 -19.89 -4.09 -19.45
CA GLU A 142 -20.91 -3.94 -18.41
C GLU A 142 -20.48 -2.86 -17.40
N PRO A 143 -21.36 -1.88 -17.06
CA PRO A 143 -20.99 -0.70 -16.27
C PRO A 143 -20.35 -0.97 -14.91
N LEU A 144 -20.87 -1.95 -14.15
CA LEU A 144 -20.32 -2.25 -12.83
C LEU A 144 -18.92 -2.89 -12.96
N ARG A 145 -18.72 -3.79 -13.92
CA ARG A 145 -17.39 -4.34 -14.24
C ARG A 145 -16.41 -3.24 -14.68
N TYR A 146 -16.86 -2.32 -15.52
CA TYR A 146 -16.03 -1.20 -16.00
C TYR A 146 -15.51 -0.34 -14.85
N ILE A 147 -16.39 0.12 -13.94
CA ILE A 147 -15.98 1.02 -12.87
C ILE A 147 -15.21 0.32 -11.75
N THR A 148 -15.51 -0.95 -11.48
CA THR A 148 -14.81 -1.74 -10.46
C THR A 148 -13.39 -2.11 -10.88
N SER A 149 -13.05 -2.01 -12.16
CA SER A 149 -11.65 -2.02 -12.62
C SER A 149 -10.86 -0.75 -12.27
N GLN A 150 -11.50 0.23 -11.62
CA GLN A 150 -10.92 1.56 -11.33
C GLN A 150 -11.15 2.01 -9.88
N VAL A 151 -11.71 1.16 -9.01
CA VAL A 151 -11.88 1.42 -7.57
C VAL A 151 -11.35 0.26 -6.74
N GLN A 152 -10.84 0.51 -5.54
CA GLN A 152 -10.30 -0.54 -4.65
C GLN A 152 -11.39 -1.27 -3.86
N GLU A 153 -12.59 -0.68 -3.79
CA GLU A 153 -13.73 -1.22 -3.09
C GLU A 153 -14.33 -2.41 -3.83
N ASP A 154 -14.63 -3.48 -3.11
CA ASP A 154 -15.62 -4.46 -3.56
C ASP A 154 -17.01 -3.79 -3.50
N VAL A 155 -17.87 -4.08 -4.47
CA VAL A 155 -19.17 -3.39 -4.63
C VAL A 155 -20.31 -4.41 -4.66
N ALA A 156 -21.27 -4.27 -3.75
CA ALA A 156 -22.55 -4.96 -3.81
C ALA A 156 -23.69 -3.96 -4.00
N LEU A 157 -24.65 -4.30 -4.86
CA LEU A 157 -25.85 -3.53 -5.11
C LEU A 157 -27.06 -4.33 -4.63
N LEU A 158 -27.82 -3.72 -3.73
CA LEU A 158 -28.99 -4.32 -3.13
C LEU A 158 -30.26 -3.70 -3.69
N ASP A 159 -31.11 -4.54 -4.26
CA ASP A 159 -32.48 -4.17 -4.64
C ASP A 159 -33.35 -4.09 -3.38
N GLN A 160 -34.25 -3.10 -3.35
CA GLN A 160 -35.22 -2.97 -2.27
C GLN A 160 -36.63 -3.30 -2.79
N ARG A 161 -37.07 -4.52 -2.50
CA ARG A 161 -38.41 -5.02 -2.85
C ARG A 161 -39.02 -5.81 -1.70
N ASP A 162 -40.34 -5.88 -1.66
CA ASP A 162 -41.09 -6.68 -0.66
C ASP A 162 -40.63 -6.45 0.80
N GLU A 163 -40.38 -5.18 1.15
CA GLU A 163 -39.89 -4.76 2.48
C GLU A 163 -38.55 -5.38 2.90
N GLN A 164 -37.77 -5.87 1.93
CA GLN A 164 -36.46 -6.50 2.11
C GLN A 164 -35.40 -5.88 1.19
N LEU A 165 -34.14 -6.17 1.50
CA LEU A 165 -32.99 -5.87 0.65
C LEU A 165 -32.41 -7.17 0.12
N PHE A 166 -32.15 -7.26 -1.19
CA PHE A 166 -31.60 -8.45 -1.84
C PHE A 166 -30.31 -8.12 -2.57
N VAL A 167 -29.26 -8.91 -2.36
CA VAL A 167 -27.98 -8.72 -3.06
C VAL A 167 -28.12 -9.30 -4.47
N ASP A 168 -28.41 -8.45 -5.45
CA ASP A 168 -28.77 -8.89 -6.81
C ASP A 168 -27.73 -8.48 -7.88
N ALA A 169 -26.76 -7.65 -7.51
CA ALA A 169 -25.63 -7.33 -8.36
C ALA A 169 -24.38 -7.01 -7.53
N GLY A 170 -23.20 -7.19 -8.11
CA GLY A 170 -21.94 -6.91 -7.44
C GLY A 170 -20.69 -7.40 -8.18
N VAL A 171 -19.56 -6.88 -7.73
CA VAL A 171 -18.21 -7.35 -8.02
C VAL A 171 -17.49 -7.48 -6.69
N ILE A 172 -17.28 -8.72 -6.24
CA ILE A 172 -16.71 -9.04 -4.94
C ILE A 172 -15.53 -9.98 -5.14
N THR A 173 -14.32 -9.43 -5.09
CA THR A 173 -13.08 -10.18 -5.32
C THR A 173 -12.27 -10.44 -4.06
N PHE A 174 -12.49 -9.66 -3.01
CA PHE A 174 -11.71 -9.68 -1.79
C PHE A 174 -12.57 -10.10 -0.59
N ALA A 175 -13.50 -11.03 -0.77
CA ALA A 175 -14.38 -11.48 0.30
C ALA A 175 -13.61 -12.05 1.52
N ALA A 176 -14.17 -11.83 2.71
CA ALA A 176 -13.63 -12.31 3.99
C ALA A 176 -14.37 -13.57 4.47
N ASP A 177 -14.03 -14.75 3.93
CA ASP A 177 -14.62 -16.06 4.29
C ASP A 177 -16.14 -16.15 3.98
N TRP A 178 -16.55 -15.58 2.85
CA TRP A 178 -17.90 -15.71 2.27
C TRP A 178 -17.84 -15.76 0.74
N SER A 179 -18.93 -16.21 0.10
CA SER A 179 -19.03 -16.40 -1.35
C SER A 179 -20.12 -15.51 -1.93
N PHE A 180 -19.71 -14.54 -2.74
CA PHE A 180 -20.66 -13.68 -3.44
C PHE A 180 -21.50 -14.48 -4.45
N GLY A 181 -20.88 -15.38 -5.22
CA GLY A 181 -21.58 -16.22 -6.20
C GLY A 181 -22.68 -17.08 -5.57
N PHE A 182 -22.54 -17.47 -4.31
CA PHE A 182 -23.58 -18.15 -3.53
C PHE A 182 -24.68 -17.21 -3.04
N ASP A 183 -24.32 -16.00 -2.60
CA ASP A 183 -25.24 -15.04 -1.97
C ASP A 183 -26.11 -14.26 -2.97
N VAL A 184 -25.81 -14.30 -4.28
CA VAL A 184 -26.62 -13.61 -5.31
C VAL A 184 -28.09 -14.04 -5.24
N GLY A 185 -28.99 -13.06 -5.10
CA GLY A 185 -30.43 -13.26 -5.01
C GLY A 185 -30.95 -13.49 -3.58
N MET A 186 -30.07 -13.61 -2.59
CA MET A 186 -30.45 -13.78 -1.18
C MET A 186 -30.83 -12.44 -0.54
N SER A 187 -31.73 -12.50 0.43
CA SER A 187 -32.12 -11.34 1.23
C SER A 187 -31.07 -11.01 2.31
N PHE A 188 -31.08 -9.77 2.78
CA PHE A 188 -30.24 -9.30 3.88
C PHE A 188 -30.37 -10.18 5.13
N LEU A 189 -31.54 -10.75 5.40
CA LEU A 189 -31.74 -11.63 6.55
C LEU A 189 -31.18 -13.04 6.32
N GLU A 190 -31.20 -13.51 5.07
CA GLU A 190 -30.66 -14.82 4.67
C GLU A 190 -29.13 -14.82 4.74
N ILE A 191 -28.47 -13.84 4.10
CA ILE A 191 -27.00 -13.73 4.07
C ILE A 191 -26.41 -13.55 5.49
N HIS A 192 -27.12 -12.84 6.38
CA HIS A 192 -26.67 -12.65 7.77
C HIS A 192 -27.11 -13.79 8.72
N GLY A 193 -27.72 -14.84 8.19
CA GLY A 193 -28.14 -16.02 8.95
C GLY A 193 -27.04 -16.68 9.82
N PRO A 194 -25.78 -16.78 9.34
CA PRO A 194 -24.66 -17.40 10.06
C PRO A 194 -24.06 -16.57 11.21
N VAL A 195 -24.33 -15.25 11.29
CA VAL A 195 -23.62 -14.37 12.24
C VAL A 195 -24.03 -14.68 13.70
N PRO A 196 -23.09 -15.07 14.60
CA PRO A 196 -23.41 -15.50 15.96
C PRO A 196 -23.88 -14.33 16.83
N ARG A 197 -24.75 -14.63 17.81
CA ARG A 197 -25.31 -13.68 18.80
C ARG A 197 -26.19 -12.55 18.24
N VAL A 198 -26.18 -12.28 16.93
CA VAL A 198 -26.84 -11.09 16.38
C VAL A 198 -28.37 -11.21 16.31
N LYS A 199 -28.91 -12.42 16.07
CA LYS A 199 -30.36 -12.68 16.10
C LYS A 199 -30.98 -12.39 17.49
N LYS A 200 -30.23 -12.62 18.57
CA LYS A 200 -30.71 -12.38 19.95
C LYS A 200 -30.65 -10.91 20.37
N MET A 201 -29.80 -10.09 19.72
CA MET A 201 -29.59 -8.67 20.07
C MET A 201 -30.40 -7.69 19.20
N GLY A 202 -31.08 -8.18 18.17
CA GLY A 202 -31.90 -7.37 17.25
C GLY A 202 -31.10 -6.38 16.40
N VAL A 203 -29.77 -6.51 16.33
CA VAL A 203 -28.91 -5.56 15.60
C VAL A 203 -29.13 -5.68 14.09
N ILE A 204 -29.24 -6.91 13.54
CA ILE A 204 -29.55 -7.15 12.11
C ILE A 204 -30.87 -6.48 11.73
N THR A 205 -31.93 -6.68 12.52
CA THR A 205 -33.25 -6.09 12.22
C THR A 205 -33.21 -4.57 12.25
N ARG A 206 -32.52 -3.95 13.23
CA ARG A 206 -32.35 -2.49 13.27
C ARG A 206 -31.53 -1.97 12.09
N ALA A 207 -30.45 -2.66 11.72
CA ALA A 207 -29.65 -2.33 10.54
C ALA A 207 -30.50 -2.41 9.27
N HIS A 208 -31.26 -3.49 9.10
CA HIS A 208 -32.16 -3.67 7.96
C HIS A 208 -33.16 -2.51 7.83
N GLU A 209 -33.84 -2.15 8.92
CA GLU A 209 -34.80 -1.03 8.93
C GLU A 209 -34.13 0.34 8.67
N PHE A 210 -32.91 0.53 9.18
CA PHE A 210 -32.12 1.73 8.90
C PHE A 210 -31.77 1.83 7.40
N LEU A 211 -31.23 0.76 6.82
CA LEU A 211 -30.79 0.72 5.42
C LEU A 211 -31.95 0.97 4.45
N LYS A 212 -33.14 0.40 4.71
CA LYS A 212 -34.34 0.63 3.90
C LYS A 212 -34.80 2.09 3.85
N ARG A 213 -34.39 2.91 4.84
CA ARG A 213 -34.78 4.33 4.97
C ARG A 213 -33.70 5.30 4.50
N LEU A 214 -32.53 4.78 4.11
CA LEU A 214 -31.41 5.58 3.62
C LEU A 214 -31.85 6.44 2.43
N GLN A 215 -31.54 7.74 2.49
CA GLN A 215 -31.88 8.70 1.45
C GLN A 215 -30.66 8.98 0.54
N PRO A 216 -30.88 9.32 -0.74
CA PRO A 216 -29.79 9.78 -1.62
C PRO A 216 -29.04 10.97 -1.02
N HIS A 217 -27.75 11.09 -1.36
CA HIS A 217 -26.85 12.16 -0.89
C HIS A 217 -26.61 12.21 0.63
N GLN A 218 -26.96 11.13 1.34
CA GLN A 218 -26.65 10.95 2.76
C GLN A 218 -25.89 9.64 2.94
N PRO A 219 -24.64 9.54 2.47
CA PRO A 219 -23.85 8.33 2.64
C PRO A 219 -23.53 8.12 4.12
N TYR A 220 -23.60 6.87 4.55
CA TYR A 220 -23.14 6.44 5.86
C TYR A 220 -21.98 5.47 5.70
N ARG A 221 -21.22 5.28 6.76
CA ARG A 221 -20.17 4.28 6.82
C ARG A 221 -20.12 3.56 8.15
N ARG A 222 -19.44 2.43 8.14
CA ARG A 222 -19.07 1.66 9.33
C ARG A 222 -17.76 0.94 9.12
N THR A 223 -17.16 0.45 10.20
CA THR A 223 -16.00 -0.44 10.12
C THR A 223 -16.38 -1.88 10.46
N ASN A 224 -15.76 -2.82 9.75
CA ASN A 224 -15.68 -4.23 10.11
C ASN A 224 -14.20 -4.63 10.16
N TRP A 225 -13.87 -5.72 10.84
CA TRP A 225 -12.47 -6.14 10.96
C TRP A 225 -12.32 -7.64 11.15
N THR A 226 -11.16 -8.18 10.80
CA THR A 226 -10.71 -9.52 11.16
C THR A 226 -9.17 -9.57 11.20
N LEU A 227 -8.57 -10.73 11.46
CA LEU A 227 -7.17 -10.97 11.15
C LEU A 227 -7.05 -11.85 9.90
N THR A 228 -6.01 -11.61 9.12
CA THR A 228 -5.69 -12.36 7.90
C THR A 228 -4.21 -12.70 7.90
N ILE A 229 -3.85 -13.86 7.34
CA ILE A 229 -2.48 -14.32 7.26
C ILE A 229 -1.94 -14.03 5.86
N GLY A 230 -0.78 -13.38 5.80
CA GLY A 230 -0.25 -12.72 4.63
C GLY A 230 -1.04 -11.48 4.21
N ARG A 231 -0.50 -10.73 3.25
CA ARG A 231 -1.19 -9.64 2.53
C ARG A 231 -2.17 -10.20 1.49
N ARG A 232 -3.01 -11.16 1.89
CA ARG A 232 -3.96 -11.83 0.99
C ARG A 232 -5.33 -11.14 1.01
N LEU A 233 -5.70 -10.54 -0.12
CA LEU A 233 -6.98 -9.87 -0.30
C LEU A 233 -8.14 -10.85 -0.53
N ASP A 234 -7.96 -11.82 -1.43
CA ASP A 234 -8.94 -12.89 -1.66
C ASP A 234 -8.77 -13.99 -0.60
N VAL A 235 -9.65 -13.99 0.40
CA VAL A 235 -9.81 -15.08 1.37
C VAL A 235 -11.25 -15.59 1.34
N SER A 236 -11.78 -15.69 0.12
CA SER A 236 -13.11 -16.22 -0.17
C SER A 236 -13.22 -17.73 0.04
N THR A 237 -14.45 -18.22 0.17
CA THR A 237 -14.73 -19.65 0.36
C THR A 237 -14.29 -20.49 -0.83
N GLU A 238 -14.32 -19.91 -2.04
CA GLU A 238 -13.98 -20.51 -3.32
C GLU A 238 -12.55 -21.08 -3.33
N ILE A 239 -11.62 -20.37 -2.68
CA ILE A 239 -10.20 -20.76 -2.60
C ILE A 239 -9.77 -21.17 -1.18
N TYR A 240 -10.71 -21.59 -0.34
CA TYR A 240 -10.44 -22.02 1.04
C TYR A 240 -9.25 -22.99 1.18
N PRO A 241 -9.05 -24.01 0.31
CA PRO A 241 -7.89 -24.90 0.41
C PRO A 241 -6.53 -24.20 0.31
N GLU A 242 -6.46 -23.01 -0.28
CA GLU A 242 -5.23 -22.25 -0.52
C GLU A 242 -4.82 -21.35 0.65
N TRP A 243 -5.77 -20.97 1.52
CA TRP A 243 -5.52 -20.05 2.64
C TRP A 243 -5.97 -20.59 4.00
N GLY A 244 -6.94 -21.51 4.03
CA GLY A 244 -7.46 -22.12 5.25
C GLY A 244 -6.39 -22.81 6.11
N PRO A 245 -5.44 -23.58 5.52
CA PRO A 245 -4.35 -24.22 6.27
C PRO A 245 -3.44 -23.23 7.01
N ASP A 246 -3.32 -21.99 6.52
CA ASP A 246 -2.45 -20.97 7.11
C ASP A 246 -2.80 -20.70 8.59
N ARG A 247 -4.10 -20.82 8.94
CA ARG A 247 -4.61 -20.63 10.31
C ARG A 247 -4.00 -21.61 11.33
N GLU A 248 -3.49 -22.76 10.89
CA GLU A 248 -2.79 -23.72 11.74
C GLU A 248 -1.28 -23.53 11.68
N THR A 249 -0.72 -23.32 10.48
CA THR A 249 0.74 -23.19 10.29
C THR A 249 1.30 -21.94 10.97
N ILE A 250 0.53 -20.84 11.01
CA ILE A 250 0.95 -19.59 11.66
C ILE A 250 1.24 -19.74 13.15
N ALA A 251 0.70 -20.78 13.81
CA ALA A 251 1.00 -21.04 15.20
C ALA A 251 2.44 -21.52 15.43
N HIS A 252 3.17 -21.91 14.37
CA HIS A 252 4.47 -22.57 14.45
C HIS A 252 5.65 -21.76 13.88
N VAL A 253 5.39 -20.64 13.20
CA VAL A 253 6.45 -19.72 12.74
C VAL A 253 7.11 -19.00 13.92
N ASP A 254 8.29 -18.41 13.72
CA ASP A 254 8.93 -17.57 14.74
C ASP A 254 8.22 -16.21 14.92
N ASP A 255 8.62 -15.41 15.91
CA ASP A 255 7.93 -14.16 16.22
C ASP A 255 8.19 -13.06 15.18
N THR A 256 9.33 -13.06 14.50
CA THR A 256 9.59 -12.10 13.42
C THR A 256 8.67 -12.38 12.25
N GLU A 257 8.60 -13.64 11.81
CA GLU A 257 7.70 -14.07 10.74
C GLU A 257 6.22 -13.90 11.13
N PHE A 258 5.86 -14.18 12.39
CA PHE A 258 4.49 -13.99 12.88
C PHE A 258 4.02 -12.53 12.77
N GLY A 259 4.88 -11.57 13.19
CA GLY A 259 4.58 -10.14 13.14
C GLY A 259 4.39 -9.61 11.71
N ALA A 260 5.18 -10.13 10.77
CA ALA A 260 5.10 -9.77 9.35
C ALA A 260 3.91 -10.43 8.63
N LEU A 261 3.57 -11.68 8.97
CA LEU A 261 2.51 -12.41 8.26
C LEU A 261 1.11 -12.11 8.80
N VAL A 262 0.91 -11.88 10.10
CA VAL A 262 -0.43 -11.62 10.62
C VAL A 262 -0.80 -10.16 10.36
N HIS A 263 -1.89 -9.94 9.65
CA HIS A 263 -2.40 -8.62 9.31
C HIS A 263 -3.70 -8.34 10.05
N LEU A 264 -3.83 -7.12 10.58
CA LEU A 264 -5.13 -6.56 10.91
C LEU A 264 -5.81 -6.13 9.61
N ARG A 265 -6.91 -6.81 9.27
CA ARG A 265 -7.74 -6.51 8.11
C ARG A 265 -8.93 -5.69 8.55
N VAL A 266 -9.11 -4.51 7.97
CA VAL A 266 -10.23 -3.61 8.26
C VAL A 266 -11.00 -3.32 6.98
N GLU A 267 -12.32 -3.43 7.06
CA GLU A 267 -13.22 -3.01 6.00
C GLU A 267 -13.87 -1.69 6.40
N VAL A 268 -13.64 -0.64 5.63
CA VAL A 268 -14.47 0.58 5.68
C VAL A 268 -15.60 0.38 4.70
N GLN A 269 -16.80 0.32 5.24
CA GLN A 269 -17.99 -0.06 4.49
C GLN A 269 -18.90 1.15 4.31
N HIS A 270 -19.11 1.58 3.08
CA HIS A 270 -20.01 2.69 2.76
C HIS A 270 -21.40 2.18 2.34
N LEU A 271 -22.43 2.90 2.78
CA LEU A 271 -23.84 2.62 2.55
C LEU A 271 -24.44 3.83 1.85
N ILE A 272 -24.78 3.67 0.57
CA ILE A 272 -25.15 4.79 -0.32
C ILE A 272 -26.45 4.44 -1.02
N ARG A 273 -27.47 5.29 -0.87
CA ARG A 273 -28.69 5.18 -1.67
C ARG A 273 -28.42 5.80 -3.03
N LEU A 274 -28.50 4.99 -4.08
CA LEU A 274 -28.29 5.44 -5.44
C LEU A 274 -29.49 6.29 -5.90
N PRO A 275 -29.25 7.49 -6.46
CA PRO A 275 -30.30 8.48 -6.72
C PRO A 275 -31.28 8.11 -7.85
N ASP A 276 -30.82 7.44 -8.90
CA ASP A 276 -31.63 7.19 -10.11
C ASP A 276 -32.40 5.87 -10.01
N SER A 277 -31.72 4.82 -9.58
CA SER A 277 -32.24 3.45 -9.44
C SER A 277 -32.95 3.20 -8.12
N GLY A 278 -32.63 3.99 -7.09
CA GLY A 278 -33.09 3.75 -5.73
C GLY A 278 -32.48 2.50 -5.08
N ALA A 279 -31.55 1.79 -5.72
CA ALA A 279 -30.84 0.66 -5.12
C ALA A 279 -29.88 1.13 -4.01
N LEU A 280 -29.53 0.22 -3.10
CA LEU A 280 -28.52 0.48 -2.08
C LEU A 280 -27.17 -0.02 -2.57
N MET A 281 -26.20 0.87 -2.71
CA MET A 281 -24.81 0.53 -2.97
C MET A 281 -24.07 0.33 -1.65
N PHE A 282 -23.43 -0.84 -1.52
CA PHE A 282 -22.59 -1.23 -0.41
C PHE A 282 -21.15 -1.35 -0.92
N LEU A 283 -20.31 -0.40 -0.55
CA LEU A 283 -18.88 -0.42 -0.87
C LEU A 283 -18.12 -1.05 0.28
N ILE A 284 -17.13 -1.88 -0.01
CA ILE A 284 -16.29 -2.57 0.97
C ILE A 284 -14.83 -2.29 0.63
N ARG A 285 -14.26 -1.24 1.23
CA ARG A 285 -12.83 -0.92 1.09
C ARG A 285 -12.03 -1.73 2.09
N THR A 286 -11.10 -2.56 1.63
CA THR A 286 -10.29 -3.44 2.49
C THR A 286 -8.88 -2.87 2.71
N TYR A 287 -8.57 -2.52 3.95
CA TYR A 287 -7.23 -2.12 4.38
C TYR A 287 -6.56 -3.27 5.15
N MET A 288 -5.26 -3.46 4.95
CA MET A 288 -4.47 -4.47 5.65
C MET A 288 -3.18 -3.86 6.19
N LEU A 289 -2.89 -4.12 7.47
CA LEU A 289 -1.64 -3.70 8.09
C LEU A 289 -1.03 -4.85 8.89
N PRO A 290 0.24 -5.23 8.66
CA PRO A 290 0.88 -6.30 9.41
C PRO A 290 1.05 -5.91 10.88
N LEU A 291 1.05 -6.88 11.79
CA LEU A 291 1.17 -6.63 13.23
C LEU A 291 2.48 -5.92 13.58
N GLU A 292 3.56 -6.15 12.84
CA GLU A 292 4.84 -5.44 13.02
C GLU A 292 4.73 -3.93 12.81
N GLN A 293 3.99 -3.48 11.79
CA GLN A 293 3.77 -2.05 11.54
C GLN A 293 2.75 -1.49 12.53
N LEU A 294 1.68 -2.25 12.82
CA LEU A 294 0.68 -1.87 13.82
C LEU A 294 1.31 -1.68 15.21
N ALA A 295 2.29 -2.51 15.58
CA ALA A 295 2.99 -2.43 16.85
C ALA A 295 3.86 -1.16 16.98
N GLY A 296 4.29 -0.57 15.87
CA GLY A 296 5.00 0.71 15.86
C GLY A 296 4.17 1.88 16.41
N VAL A 297 2.84 1.76 16.38
CA VAL A 297 1.92 2.77 16.94
C VAL A 297 1.47 2.31 18.33
N GLU A 298 2.14 2.81 19.37
CA GLU A 298 1.96 2.33 20.75
C GLU A 298 0.50 2.27 21.24
N PRO A 299 -0.38 3.28 21.00
CA PRO A 299 -1.79 3.17 21.37
C PRO A 299 -2.55 2.04 20.64
N TRP A 300 -2.21 1.77 19.38
CA TRP A 300 -2.83 0.71 18.59
C TRP A 300 -2.38 -0.66 19.07
N ARG A 301 -1.07 -0.83 19.30
CA ARG A 301 -0.47 -2.05 19.83
C ARG A 301 -1.17 -2.51 21.11
N ARG A 302 -1.25 -1.61 22.11
CA ARG A 302 -1.88 -1.91 23.40
C ARG A 302 -3.35 -2.27 23.25
N ARG A 303 -4.12 -1.46 22.50
CA ARG A 303 -5.56 -1.67 22.34
C ARG A 303 -5.88 -2.95 21.57
N ALA A 304 -5.14 -3.23 20.49
CA ALA A 304 -5.31 -4.47 19.73
C ALA A 304 -5.00 -5.71 20.59
N ALA A 305 -3.96 -5.65 21.43
CA ALA A 305 -3.65 -6.74 22.36
C ALA A 305 -4.79 -7.02 23.35
N ASP A 306 -5.38 -5.97 23.94
CA ASP A 306 -6.49 -6.11 24.90
C ASP A 306 -7.76 -6.63 24.23
N VAL A 307 -8.10 -6.10 23.04
CA VAL A 307 -9.25 -6.56 22.27
C VAL A 307 -9.12 -8.02 21.90
N LEU A 308 -7.97 -8.47 21.38
CA LEU A 308 -7.76 -9.85 20.95
C LEU A 308 -7.77 -10.83 22.13
N ALA A 309 -7.16 -10.46 23.25
CA ALA A 309 -7.17 -11.28 24.46
C ALA A 309 -8.59 -11.46 25.03
N GLU A 310 -9.39 -10.38 25.05
CA GLU A 310 -10.74 -10.40 25.63
C GLU A 310 -11.82 -10.93 24.67
N LEU A 311 -11.53 -11.00 23.37
CA LEU A 311 -12.54 -11.31 22.35
C LEU A 311 -13.28 -12.63 22.67
N PRO A 312 -14.63 -12.61 22.75
CA PRO A 312 -15.41 -13.81 23.03
C PRO A 312 -15.14 -14.93 22.01
N ALA A 313 -15.04 -16.17 22.51
CA ALA A 313 -14.61 -17.31 21.70
C ALA A 313 -15.45 -17.54 20.43
N ASP A 314 -16.76 -17.36 20.49
CA ASP A 314 -17.64 -17.51 19.31
C ASP A 314 -17.52 -16.37 18.30
N MET A 315 -17.19 -15.16 18.73
CA MET A 315 -16.83 -14.07 17.81
C MET A 315 -15.48 -14.32 17.15
N ALA A 316 -14.52 -14.84 17.92
CA ALA A 316 -13.22 -15.22 17.38
C ALA A 316 -13.31 -16.41 16.40
N ASP A 317 -14.18 -17.37 16.69
CA ASP A 317 -14.45 -18.53 15.82
C ASP A 317 -15.10 -18.08 14.51
N TYR A 318 -16.14 -17.24 14.59
CA TYR A 318 -16.77 -16.66 13.40
C TYR A 318 -15.82 -15.81 12.56
N LYS A 319 -14.89 -15.06 13.19
CA LYS A 319 -13.85 -14.31 12.48
C LYS A 319 -12.73 -15.21 11.91
N GLY A 320 -12.69 -16.49 12.27
CA GLY A 320 -11.67 -17.43 11.83
C GLY A 320 -10.31 -17.26 12.54
N ILE A 321 -10.28 -16.57 13.68
CA ILE A 321 -9.03 -16.19 14.38
C ILE A 321 -8.82 -16.96 15.71
N ILE A 322 -9.79 -17.78 16.12
CA ILE A 322 -9.77 -18.47 17.42
C ILE A 322 -8.49 -19.26 17.68
N LYS A 323 -7.87 -19.84 16.64
CA LYS A 323 -6.67 -20.68 16.74
C LYS A 323 -5.40 -19.89 17.12
N TYR A 324 -5.34 -18.59 16.81
CA TYR A 324 -4.11 -17.80 16.95
C TYR A 324 -4.31 -16.42 17.60
N LYS A 325 -5.54 -16.04 17.98
CA LYS A 325 -5.81 -14.73 18.61
C LYS A 325 -5.00 -14.49 19.89
N ASP A 326 -4.80 -15.53 20.69
CA ASP A 326 -4.10 -15.42 21.97
C ASP A 326 -2.60 -15.25 21.77
N ARG A 327 -2.04 -15.93 20.75
CA ARG A 327 -0.66 -15.70 20.30
C ARG A 327 -0.50 -14.28 19.76
N ALA A 328 -1.44 -13.79 18.94
CA ALA A 328 -1.40 -12.42 18.43
C ALA A 328 -1.47 -11.37 19.55
N ALA A 329 -2.34 -11.58 20.54
CA ALA A 329 -2.43 -10.72 21.71
C ALA A 329 -1.12 -10.72 22.52
N GLN A 330 -0.51 -11.89 22.73
CA GLN A 330 0.75 -12.00 23.46
C GLN A 330 1.90 -11.35 22.68
N TRP A 331 2.00 -11.63 21.38
CA TRP A 331 2.98 -11.03 20.49
C TRP A 331 2.91 -9.50 20.53
N LEU A 332 1.72 -8.91 20.46
CA LEU A 332 1.55 -7.44 20.55
C LEU A 332 1.98 -6.87 21.90
N ARG A 333 1.80 -7.60 23.01
CA ARG A 333 2.28 -7.16 24.34
C ARG A 333 3.79 -7.18 24.42
N ASP A 334 4.40 -8.23 23.87
CA ASP A 334 5.84 -8.50 23.93
C ASP A 334 6.63 -7.73 22.88
N ALA A 335 5.97 -7.31 21.80
CA ALA A 335 6.54 -6.42 20.80
C ALA A 335 7.06 -5.17 21.53
N ALA A 336 8.40 -5.10 21.65
CA ALA A 336 9.07 -3.93 22.14
C ALA A 336 8.60 -2.76 21.26
N PRO A 337 8.39 -1.55 21.82
CA PRO A 337 8.21 -0.40 20.97
C PRO A 337 9.42 -0.36 20.04
N THR A 338 9.19 -0.59 18.75
CA THR A 338 10.16 -0.22 17.73
C THR A 338 10.44 1.25 18.01
N PRO A 339 11.68 1.64 18.37
CA PRO A 339 11.97 3.06 18.52
C PRO A 339 11.47 3.75 17.25
N PRO A 340 10.79 4.91 17.37
CA PRO A 340 10.27 5.59 16.19
C PRO A 340 11.39 5.63 15.16
N SER A 341 11.09 5.26 13.91
CA SER A 341 12.02 5.50 12.80
C SER A 341 12.55 6.91 13.00
N PRO A 342 13.87 7.09 13.16
CA PRO A 342 14.40 8.40 13.49
C PRO A 342 13.87 9.36 12.45
N GLU A 343 13.33 10.50 12.91
CA GLU A 343 12.88 11.54 12.00
C GLU A 343 13.95 11.77 10.93
N PRO A 344 13.56 12.06 9.68
CA PRO A 344 14.46 12.40 8.60
C PRO A 344 15.68 13.21 9.04
N HIS A 345 16.81 12.56 9.32
CA HIS A 345 18.05 13.29 9.56
C HIS A 345 18.43 13.92 8.21
N PRO A 346 18.46 15.26 8.07
CA PRO A 346 18.61 15.94 6.78
C PRO A 346 19.96 15.74 6.08
N GLY A 347 20.77 14.79 6.54
CA GLY A 347 22.09 14.45 6.00
C GLY A 347 22.30 12.96 5.66
N LEU A 348 21.34 12.06 5.93
CA LEU A 348 21.52 10.62 5.65
C LEU A 348 21.08 10.25 4.22
N PRO A 349 21.83 9.40 3.49
CA PRO A 349 21.41 8.90 2.18
C PRO A 349 20.14 8.05 2.32
N ARG A 350 19.22 8.21 1.37
CA ARG A 350 18.00 7.41 1.28
C ARG A 350 18.09 6.50 0.07
N TRP A 351 17.85 5.21 0.29
CA TRP A 351 17.82 4.23 -0.77
C TRP A 351 16.37 3.80 -1.03
N PRO A 352 15.93 3.76 -2.29
CA PRO A 352 14.60 3.27 -2.62
C PRO A 352 14.50 1.76 -2.33
N ALA A 353 13.35 1.33 -1.80
CA ALA A 353 13.12 -0.08 -1.44
C ALA A 353 13.15 -1.01 -2.67
N THR A 354 12.80 -0.48 -3.84
CA THR A 354 12.88 -1.16 -5.14
C THR A 354 13.78 -0.39 -6.09
N PRO A 355 14.34 -1.03 -7.13
CA PRO A 355 15.14 -0.34 -8.13
C PRO A 355 14.32 0.76 -8.85
N PRO A 356 14.82 2.00 -8.95
CA PRO A 356 14.17 3.06 -9.73
C PRO A 356 13.88 2.65 -11.17
N GLU A 357 12.78 3.15 -11.73
CA GLU A 357 12.46 2.93 -13.14
C GLU A 357 13.45 3.62 -14.07
N VAL A 358 13.60 3.05 -15.28
CA VAL A 358 14.41 3.65 -16.33
C VAL A 358 13.62 4.77 -16.99
N ASN A 359 14.12 6.01 -16.93
CA ASN A 359 13.56 7.12 -17.71
C ASN A 359 13.82 6.88 -19.20
N VAL A 360 12.81 6.35 -19.90
CA VAL A 360 12.86 6.01 -21.33
C VAL A 360 12.97 7.22 -22.27
N GLU A 361 12.81 8.45 -21.77
CA GLU A 361 12.96 9.66 -22.58
C GLU A 361 14.44 10.12 -22.70
N ALA A 362 15.36 9.46 -21.99
CA ALA A 362 16.77 9.81 -22.04
C ALA A 362 17.45 9.37 -23.34
N ALA A 363 18.43 10.17 -23.78
CA ALA A 363 19.14 9.94 -25.04
C ALA A 363 20.18 8.81 -24.95
N ALA A 364 20.76 8.60 -23.76
CA ALA A 364 21.76 7.57 -23.51
C ALA A 364 21.73 7.11 -22.04
N PHE A 365 22.29 5.94 -21.77
CA PHE A 365 22.32 5.31 -20.46
C PHE A 365 23.70 4.74 -20.16
N LEU A 366 24.21 5.06 -18.97
CA LEU A 366 25.37 4.40 -18.37
C LEU A 366 24.90 3.62 -17.14
N ILE A 367 24.86 2.30 -17.26
CA ILE A 367 24.47 1.40 -16.18
C ILE A 367 25.73 0.83 -15.56
N VAL A 368 25.86 0.96 -14.24
CA VAL A 368 27.01 0.51 -13.46
C VAL A 368 26.55 -0.52 -12.45
N SER A 369 27.04 -1.75 -12.59
CA SER A 369 26.81 -2.84 -11.63
C SER A 369 28.10 -3.11 -10.88
N ILE A 370 28.07 -3.06 -9.55
CA ILE A 370 29.26 -3.16 -8.71
C ILE A 370 29.11 -4.29 -7.70
N GLY A 371 30.10 -5.17 -7.64
CA GLY A 371 30.17 -6.27 -6.69
C GLY A 371 29.56 -7.57 -7.20
N GLY A 372 29.70 -8.62 -6.39
CA GLY A 372 29.28 -9.99 -6.72
C GLY A 372 27.84 -10.35 -6.31
N ASP A 373 27.05 -9.39 -5.83
CA ASP A 373 25.68 -9.65 -5.38
C ASP A 373 24.75 -9.99 -6.58
N PRO A 374 24.11 -11.18 -6.59
CA PRO A 374 23.16 -11.55 -7.63
C PRO A 374 22.02 -10.54 -7.83
N SER A 375 21.61 -9.84 -6.77
CA SER A 375 20.56 -8.81 -6.80
C SER A 375 21.00 -7.58 -7.59
N ALA A 376 22.25 -7.14 -7.42
CA ALA A 376 22.81 -6.01 -8.18
C ALA A 376 22.93 -6.37 -9.66
N ALA A 377 23.35 -7.60 -9.96
CA ALA A 377 23.40 -8.10 -11.33
C ALA A 377 22.01 -8.23 -11.96
N GLN A 378 21.00 -8.65 -11.19
CA GLN A 378 19.62 -8.73 -11.66
C GLN A 378 19.05 -7.34 -11.95
N THR A 379 19.26 -6.39 -11.06
CA THR A 379 18.84 -5.00 -11.23
C THR A 379 19.45 -4.39 -12.48
N ALA A 380 20.77 -4.55 -12.67
CA ALA A 380 21.46 -4.07 -13.86
C ALA A 380 20.94 -4.71 -15.15
N ARG A 381 20.62 -6.02 -15.14
CA ARG A 381 20.01 -6.69 -16.30
C ARG A 381 18.64 -6.11 -16.65
N THR A 382 17.80 -5.86 -15.65
CA THR A 382 16.48 -5.24 -15.84
C THR A 382 16.62 -3.85 -16.44
N TRP A 383 17.51 -3.02 -15.90
CA TRP A 383 17.76 -1.68 -16.43
C TRP A 383 18.32 -1.72 -17.85
N VAL A 384 19.28 -2.61 -18.16
CA VAL A 384 19.86 -2.73 -19.50
C VAL A 384 18.79 -3.13 -20.51
N ALA A 385 17.95 -4.11 -20.17
CA ALA A 385 16.86 -4.54 -21.03
C ALA A 385 15.93 -3.36 -21.37
N LYS A 386 15.54 -2.57 -20.36
CA LYS A 386 14.63 -1.45 -20.55
C LYS A 386 15.27 -0.25 -21.25
N ALA A 387 16.49 0.11 -20.88
CA ALA A 387 17.24 1.23 -21.47
C ALA A 387 17.57 0.99 -22.95
N SER A 388 17.88 -0.25 -23.32
CA SER A 388 18.25 -0.60 -24.71
C SER A 388 17.07 -0.52 -25.68
N GLU A 389 15.83 -0.52 -25.18
CA GLU A 389 14.63 -0.26 -26.00
C GLU A 389 14.53 1.21 -26.43
N SER A 390 15.16 2.13 -25.68
CA SER A 390 14.89 3.56 -25.76
C SER A 390 16.09 4.40 -26.19
N GLY A 391 17.31 4.00 -25.85
CA GLY A 391 18.50 4.80 -26.15
C GLY A 391 19.81 4.03 -26.12
N ALA A 392 20.90 4.71 -26.47
CA ALA A 392 22.22 4.11 -26.49
C ALA A 392 22.63 3.71 -25.06
N THR A 393 22.84 2.42 -24.83
CA THR A 393 23.05 1.87 -23.48
C THR A 393 24.44 1.24 -23.36
N ARG A 394 25.15 1.61 -22.29
CA ARG A 394 26.43 1.02 -21.90
C ARG A 394 26.33 0.42 -20.51
N LEU A 395 26.69 -0.86 -20.39
CA LEU A 395 26.88 -1.53 -19.10
C LEU A 395 28.37 -1.53 -18.72
N VAL A 396 28.66 -1.14 -17.49
CA VAL A 396 29.96 -1.29 -16.84
C VAL A 396 29.76 -2.19 -15.63
N VAL A 397 30.53 -3.28 -15.56
CA VAL A 397 30.54 -4.21 -14.43
C VAL A 397 31.88 -4.06 -13.73
N LEU A 398 31.84 -3.82 -12.42
CA LEU A 398 33.01 -3.59 -11.57
C LEU A 398 32.96 -4.57 -10.40
N ASP A 399 34.12 -5.01 -9.92
CA ASP A 399 34.19 -5.92 -8.77
C ASP A 399 34.11 -5.15 -7.45
N THR A 400 34.78 -3.99 -7.36
CA THR A 400 34.78 -3.13 -6.16
C THR A 400 35.31 -1.73 -6.45
N LEU A 401 34.84 -0.71 -5.72
CA LEU A 401 35.45 0.63 -5.75
C LEU A 401 36.54 0.85 -4.70
N THR A 402 37.10 -0.23 -4.17
CA THR A 402 38.37 -0.21 -3.43
C THR A 402 39.58 -0.40 -4.33
N ASP A 403 39.38 -0.92 -5.54
CA ASP A 403 40.43 -1.16 -6.53
C ASP A 403 40.61 0.04 -7.47
N ALA A 404 41.86 0.37 -7.81
CA ALA A 404 42.18 1.54 -8.60
C ALA A 404 41.82 1.39 -10.09
N ASP A 405 41.87 0.17 -10.63
CA ASP A 405 41.56 -0.09 -12.04
C ASP A 405 40.04 -0.02 -12.28
N ASP A 406 39.23 -0.49 -11.32
CA ASP A 406 37.78 -0.36 -11.34
C ASP A 406 37.34 1.11 -11.26
N VAL A 407 37.96 1.89 -10.37
CA VAL A 407 37.71 3.34 -10.28
C VAL A 407 38.10 4.04 -11.59
N ALA A 408 39.23 3.66 -12.20
CA ALA A 408 39.66 4.22 -13.48
C ALA A 408 38.71 3.84 -14.63
N THR A 409 38.15 2.63 -14.60
CA THR A 409 37.16 2.16 -15.56
C THR A 409 35.86 2.94 -15.45
N LEU A 410 35.37 3.18 -14.23
CA LEU A 410 34.20 4.03 -13.98
C LEU A 410 34.42 5.45 -14.50
N ARG A 411 35.57 6.06 -14.18
CA ARG A 411 35.90 7.42 -14.64
C ARG A 411 35.93 7.52 -16.16
N ARG A 412 36.56 6.56 -16.84
CA ARG A 412 36.59 6.53 -18.30
C ARG A 412 35.19 6.43 -18.90
N ALA A 413 34.31 5.61 -18.31
CA ALA A 413 32.94 5.50 -18.78
C ALA A 413 32.14 6.79 -18.60
N LEU A 414 32.37 7.52 -17.50
CA LEU A 414 31.79 8.84 -17.26
C LEU A 414 32.34 9.90 -18.22
N ASP A 415 33.65 9.94 -18.45
CA ASP A 415 34.30 10.88 -19.39
C ASP A 415 33.85 10.67 -20.85
N GLU A 416 33.52 9.42 -21.21
CA GLU A 416 32.99 9.06 -22.53
C GLU A 416 31.47 9.27 -22.66
N SER A 417 30.78 9.66 -21.57
CA SER A 417 29.34 9.93 -21.58
C SER A 417 29.03 11.27 -22.25
N VAL A 418 27.89 11.34 -22.93
CA VAL A 418 27.42 12.54 -23.64
C VAL A 418 26.31 13.24 -22.87
N THR A 419 26.05 14.52 -23.20
CA THR A 419 24.92 15.26 -22.62
C THR A 419 23.60 14.52 -22.82
N GLY A 420 22.81 14.39 -21.74
CA GLY A 420 21.57 13.61 -21.75
C GLY A 420 21.74 12.13 -21.37
N THR A 421 22.93 11.73 -20.90
CA THR A 421 23.16 10.38 -20.35
C THR A 421 22.55 10.27 -18.95
N ARG A 422 21.73 9.23 -18.70
CA ARG A 422 21.33 8.85 -17.34
C ARG A 422 22.29 7.82 -16.78
N VAL A 423 22.82 8.09 -15.59
CA VAL A 423 23.76 7.21 -14.90
C VAL A 423 23.00 6.45 -13.82
N MET A 424 22.94 5.13 -13.96
CA MET A 424 22.20 4.24 -13.06
C MET A 424 23.16 3.28 -12.38
N ILE A 425 23.18 3.25 -11.04
CA ILE A 425 24.20 2.55 -10.27
C ILE A 425 23.57 1.54 -9.32
N THR A 426 24.08 0.31 -9.27
CA THR A 426 23.62 -0.70 -8.31
C THR A 426 24.76 -1.52 -7.71
N GLY A 427 24.65 -1.87 -6.43
CA GLY A 427 25.65 -2.59 -5.64
C GLY A 427 25.44 -2.41 -4.14
N GLY A 428 26.43 -2.80 -3.34
CA GLY A 428 26.46 -2.52 -1.89
C GLY A 428 26.63 -1.03 -1.58
N GLN A 429 26.23 -0.61 -0.38
CA GLN A 429 26.18 0.80 0.02
C GLN A 429 27.52 1.52 -0.14
N PHE A 430 28.64 0.93 0.29
CA PHE A 430 29.97 1.51 0.07
C PHE A 430 30.23 1.85 -1.39
N ASP A 431 30.01 0.88 -2.27
CA ASP A 431 30.34 0.98 -3.69
C ASP A 431 29.42 1.98 -4.39
N VAL A 432 28.12 1.91 -4.12
CA VAL A 432 27.16 2.86 -4.71
C VAL A 432 27.46 4.29 -4.28
N MET A 433 27.74 4.54 -3.00
CA MET A 433 28.07 5.89 -2.53
C MET A 433 29.37 6.42 -3.15
N THR A 434 30.39 5.57 -3.26
CA THR A 434 31.66 5.92 -3.88
C THR A 434 31.48 6.22 -5.36
N ALA A 435 30.68 5.42 -6.07
CA ALA A 435 30.39 5.60 -7.49
C ALA A 435 29.63 6.92 -7.76
N LEU A 436 28.63 7.23 -6.93
CA LEU A 436 27.88 8.49 -7.00
C LEU A 436 28.79 9.71 -6.78
N ALA A 437 29.76 9.62 -5.86
CA ALA A 437 30.72 10.70 -5.66
C ALA A 437 31.66 10.87 -6.88
N VAL A 438 32.10 9.76 -7.49
CA VAL A 438 32.90 9.80 -8.73
C VAL A 438 32.09 10.42 -9.88
N ALA A 439 30.81 10.05 -10.02
CA ALA A 439 29.93 10.62 -11.05
C ALA A 439 29.71 12.12 -10.86
N ARG A 440 29.45 12.57 -9.63
CA ARG A 440 29.33 14.01 -9.30
C ARG A 440 30.64 14.77 -9.57
N ALA A 441 31.79 14.18 -9.25
CA ALA A 441 33.09 14.78 -9.56
C ALA A 441 33.35 14.90 -11.07
N ALA A 442 32.76 14.01 -11.88
CA ALA A 442 32.76 14.09 -13.34
C ALA A 442 31.71 15.08 -13.90
N GLY A 443 30.91 15.71 -13.04
CA GLY A 443 29.94 16.75 -13.43
C GLY A 443 28.47 16.30 -13.47
N ALA A 444 28.16 15.05 -13.12
CA ALA A 444 26.78 14.58 -13.10
C ALA A 444 25.95 15.31 -12.03
N ILE A 445 24.77 15.77 -12.40
CA ILE A 445 23.81 16.40 -11.49
C ILE A 445 22.85 15.38 -10.88
N ALA A 446 22.14 15.77 -9.81
CA ALA A 446 21.21 14.87 -9.11
C ALA A 446 20.16 14.25 -10.06
N ASP A 447 19.61 15.03 -10.98
CA ASP A 447 18.58 14.57 -11.93
C ASP A 447 19.12 13.50 -12.90
N GLU A 448 20.43 13.45 -13.14
CA GLU A 448 21.06 12.47 -14.04
C GLU A 448 21.40 11.16 -13.33
N LEU A 449 21.32 11.11 -12.00
CA LEU A 449 21.78 10.01 -11.17
C LEU A 449 20.60 9.24 -10.56
N SER A 450 20.64 7.93 -10.72
CA SER A 450 19.76 7.00 -10.00
C SER A 450 20.59 5.88 -9.40
N ALA A 451 20.15 5.36 -8.26
CA ALA A 451 20.88 4.32 -7.55
C ALA A 451 19.95 3.35 -6.83
N HIS A 452 20.37 2.09 -6.76
CA HIS A 452 19.73 1.04 -5.97
C HIS A 452 20.79 0.28 -5.17
N VAL A 453 20.66 0.31 -3.84
CA VAL A 453 21.57 -0.35 -2.91
C VAL A 453 20.99 -1.70 -2.50
N THR A 454 21.79 -2.76 -2.63
CA THR A 454 21.35 -4.12 -2.33
C THR A 454 21.64 -4.58 -0.90
N SER A 455 22.58 -3.91 -0.21
CA SER A 455 22.88 -4.09 1.21
C SER A 455 23.46 -2.80 1.81
N THR A 456 23.14 -2.54 3.08
CA THR A 456 23.64 -1.42 3.89
C THR A 456 24.60 -1.85 5.00
N ASP A 457 25.17 -3.06 4.90
CA ASP A 457 26.08 -3.64 5.91
C ASP A 457 27.44 -2.94 5.98
N ASP A 458 27.76 -2.14 4.97
CA ASP A 458 29.02 -1.41 4.85
C ASP A 458 28.82 0.07 4.48
N LEU A 459 29.84 0.89 4.75
CA LEU A 459 29.82 2.29 4.37
C LEU A 459 31.22 2.88 4.18
N PRO A 460 31.34 3.94 3.35
CA PRO A 460 32.56 4.71 3.20
C PRO A 460 32.69 5.70 4.36
N VAL A 461 33.75 5.58 5.16
CA VAL A 461 33.98 6.41 6.34
C VAL A 461 35.23 7.26 6.15
N TYR A 462 35.07 8.58 6.16
CA TYR A 462 36.15 9.55 6.18
C TYR A 462 36.56 9.84 7.63
N CYS A 463 37.80 9.47 7.98
CA CYS A 463 38.35 9.78 9.29
C CYS A 463 38.89 11.21 9.34
N ALA A 464 38.36 12.03 10.27
CA ALA A 464 38.81 13.42 10.49
C ALA A 464 40.27 13.54 10.96
N HIS A 465 40.90 12.45 11.39
CA HIS A 465 42.25 12.47 11.96
C HIS A 465 43.33 12.10 10.96
N CYS A 466 43.10 11.07 10.12
CA CYS A 466 44.07 10.64 9.11
C CYS A 466 43.66 11.03 7.68
N HIS A 467 42.47 11.61 7.52
CA HIS A 467 41.90 12.09 6.27
C HIS A 467 41.72 10.98 5.21
N THR A 468 41.77 9.72 5.64
CA THR A 468 41.58 8.56 4.78
C THR A 468 40.11 8.16 4.80
N THR A 469 39.56 7.86 3.62
CA THR A 469 38.26 7.21 3.48
C THR A 469 38.49 5.70 3.38
N SER A 470 37.77 4.91 4.16
CA SER A 470 37.89 3.44 4.16
C SER A 470 36.52 2.78 4.10
N ARG A 471 36.47 1.56 3.55
CA ARG A 471 35.30 0.69 3.68
C ARG A 471 35.25 0.15 5.10
N ILE A 472 34.12 0.36 5.78
CA ILE A 472 33.90 -0.14 7.14
C ILE A 472 32.61 -0.95 7.16
N LEU A 473 32.65 -2.12 7.79
CA LEU A 473 31.50 -2.94 8.12
C LEU A 473 30.94 -2.47 9.47
N ALA A 474 30.04 -1.48 9.43
CA ALA A 474 29.46 -0.85 10.61
C ALA A 474 28.21 -0.07 10.20
N ARG A 475 27.62 0.68 11.13
CA ARG A 475 26.54 1.63 10.86
C ARG A 475 26.87 3.03 11.40
N PRO A 476 26.27 4.10 10.87
CA PRO A 476 26.29 5.40 11.54
C PRO A 476 25.83 5.26 13.00
N GLY A 477 26.50 5.96 13.91
CA GLY A 477 26.34 5.85 15.37
C GLY A 477 27.25 4.80 16.03
N GLU A 478 27.88 3.90 15.27
CA GLU A 478 28.78 2.90 15.83
C GLU A 478 30.23 3.43 15.99
N THR A 479 30.96 2.82 16.93
CA THR A 479 32.37 3.11 17.18
C THR A 479 33.26 1.97 16.69
N VAL A 480 34.30 2.31 15.92
CA VAL A 480 35.23 1.34 15.31
C VAL A 480 36.68 1.85 15.41
N ASP A 481 37.65 0.97 15.23
CA ASP A 481 39.04 1.39 15.06
C ASP A 481 39.29 1.79 13.60
N CYS A 482 39.80 3.01 13.38
CA CYS A 482 40.09 3.50 12.05
C CYS A 482 41.16 2.62 11.37
N PRO A 483 40.90 2.06 10.17
CA PRO A 483 41.90 1.25 9.46
C PRO A 483 43.21 2.00 9.13
N GLY A 484 43.14 3.33 8.97
CA GLY A 484 44.28 4.15 8.59
C GLY A 484 45.19 4.59 9.75
N CYS A 485 44.61 4.95 10.90
CA CYS A 485 45.39 5.47 12.05
C CYS A 485 45.19 4.71 13.36
N SER A 486 44.38 3.64 13.36
CA SER A 486 44.07 2.82 14.53
C SER A 486 43.42 3.59 15.70
N MET A 487 42.97 4.82 15.46
CA MET A 487 42.24 5.60 16.45
C MET A 487 40.81 5.08 16.55
N ARG A 488 40.29 4.99 17.77
CA ARG A 488 38.90 4.69 18.05
C ARG A 488 38.02 5.88 17.61
N ILE A 489 37.21 5.65 16.59
CA ILE A 489 36.38 6.67 15.95
C ILE A 489 34.89 6.34 16.04
N GLU A 490 34.07 7.34 16.30
CA GLU A 490 32.62 7.29 16.16
C GLU A 490 32.24 7.71 14.74
N ILE A 491 31.34 6.96 14.10
CA ILE A 491 30.80 7.28 12.78
C ILE A 491 29.58 8.18 12.97
N HIS A 492 29.68 9.43 12.56
CA HIS A 492 28.59 10.40 12.69
C HIS A 492 27.48 10.13 11.67
N GLU A 493 26.24 10.49 12.02
CA GLU A 493 25.09 10.58 11.10
C GLU A 493 25.19 11.79 10.15
N HIS A 494 26.40 12.07 9.68
CA HIS A 494 26.75 13.21 8.83
C HIS A 494 27.42 12.68 7.57
N HIS A 495 26.66 12.60 6.48
CA HIS A 495 27.16 12.18 5.18
C HIS A 495 27.38 13.37 4.23
N SER A 496 28.48 13.31 3.48
CA SER A 496 28.80 14.26 2.42
C SER A 496 28.55 13.64 1.05
N ALA A 497 27.52 14.09 0.33
CA ALA A 497 27.19 13.60 -1.01
C ALA A 497 28.32 13.85 -2.04
N THR A 498 29.08 14.94 -1.87
CA THR A 498 30.24 15.25 -2.73
C THR A 498 31.39 14.29 -2.51
N ARG A 499 31.62 13.86 -1.27
CA ARG A 499 32.69 12.90 -0.94
C ARG A 499 32.23 11.45 -1.05
N GLY A 500 30.92 11.22 -0.99
CA GLY A 500 30.31 9.89 -0.90
C GLY A 500 30.78 9.16 0.34
N SER A 501 30.85 9.83 1.50
CA SER A 501 31.34 9.24 2.75
C SER A 501 30.70 9.86 3.99
N PHE A 502 30.62 9.08 5.07
CA PHE A 502 30.26 9.53 6.41
C PHE A 502 31.48 10.12 7.12
N LEU A 503 31.27 11.15 7.94
CA LEU A 503 32.31 11.70 8.80
C LEU A 503 32.52 10.80 10.02
N ALA A 504 33.77 10.55 10.39
CA ALA A 504 34.10 9.95 11.68
C ALA A 504 35.19 10.75 12.40
N SER A 505 35.07 10.88 13.73
CA SER A 505 36.05 11.54 14.59
C SER A 505 36.26 10.72 15.86
N ALA A 506 37.15 11.16 16.76
CA ALA A 506 37.50 10.39 17.95
C ALA A 506 36.25 10.22 18.83
N ALA A 507 35.97 8.98 19.25
CA ALA A 507 34.79 8.67 20.06
C ALA A 507 34.81 9.35 21.44
N ASP A 508 36.01 9.64 21.97
CA ASP A 508 36.19 10.24 23.30
C ASP A 508 36.20 11.78 23.26
N ALA A 509 35.91 12.41 22.12
CA ALA A 509 35.97 13.87 21.98
C ALA A 509 34.78 14.62 22.63
N GLY A 510 33.73 13.91 23.07
CA GLY A 510 32.50 14.48 23.63
C GLY A 510 32.45 14.64 25.16
N GLU A 511 33.39 14.09 25.93
CA GLU A 511 33.38 14.19 27.42
C GLU A 511 34.12 15.44 27.97
N LEU A 512 34.52 16.37 27.10
CA LEU A 512 35.13 17.65 27.50
C LEU A 512 34.34 18.83 26.93
N SER A 513 33.10 19.05 27.39
CA SER A 513 32.48 20.38 27.44
C SER A 513 31.28 20.42 28.39
#